data_AF-A0A4Q9PT72-F1
#
_entry.id   AF-A0A4Q9PT72-F1
#
_cell.length_a   1.000
_cell.length_b   1.000
_cell.length_c   1.000
_cell.angle_alpha   90.00
_cell.angle_beta   90.00
_cell.angle_gamma   90.00
#
_symmetry.space_group_name_H-M   'P 1'
#
loop_
_entity.id
_entity.type
_entity.pdbx_description
1 polymer ?
#
loop_
_entity_poly.entity_id
_entity_poly.type
_entity_poly.pdbx_seq_one_letter_code
_entity_poly.pdbx_strand_id
1 'polypeptide(L)'
;MPVTRYGPKLPKPPPLPPFNNPATDIILRSSDGMDLHVHSVILVEASPIFADMLSIRRLVRNASQGSSGQSSGGKAVVELAETSEPLDHLLRLCYPVRDPALHTPEDIQPVLRAALKYEMDAATATMRKRLSALVASEPLEVWAVACSVGLEELAQQAAKLVKKPIPGEKLPGVFKEVTAGAYFRLIKVYRIHGRVPSTFKFCEPSPEHAKQGLGPKGPHYSTASPKFTERPFVDLVCRAADGVEFRTHKIILAASSPSLRQRILRLPATGISDGDLTLPVLALDSSSEDLETILELLYPGSVSVHAKANALHLPPGRLLQLAQCARKYKISFVDDAILTQWIKTASYEPMLAFLLATRLGLTRYCQVAEKALQRKPRSNDHWVPEMESMPASAYHTARRLFQTSVFSDSDDDIFGEYDDKFKRDDINDYSSDPYDDVLTSDDDVLLLPPRKRRAL
;
A
#
# COMPACT_ATOMS: atom_id res chain seq x y z
N MET A 1 15.63 -5.45 30.07
CA MET A 1 14.65 -4.43 30.48
C MET A 1 15.20 -3.06 30.05
N PRO A 2 14.76 -2.45 28.94
CA PRO A 2 15.19 -1.10 28.61
C PRO A 2 14.30 -0.10 29.36
N VAL A 3 14.92 0.68 30.22
CA VAL A 3 14.29 1.78 30.96
C VAL A 3 14.08 2.94 30.00
N THR A 4 12.83 3.21 29.62
CA THR A 4 12.42 4.43 28.91
C THR A 4 12.67 5.64 29.80
N ARG A 5 13.75 6.38 29.52
CA ARG A 5 13.98 7.71 30.10
C ARG A 5 12.95 8.69 29.51
N TYR A 6 11.83 8.87 30.19
CA TYR A 6 11.00 10.06 30.03
C TYR A 6 11.77 11.25 30.60
N GLY A 7 12.55 11.92 29.77
CA GLY A 7 13.02 13.26 30.10
C GLY A 7 11.81 14.20 30.26
N PRO A 8 11.87 15.20 31.16
CA PRO A 8 10.80 16.18 31.28
C PRO A 8 10.63 16.89 29.92
N LYS A 9 9.43 16.80 29.33
CA LYS A 9 9.06 17.62 28.18
C LYS A 9 9.25 19.08 28.61
N LEU A 10 10.15 19.81 27.94
CA LEU A 10 10.31 21.24 28.13
C LEU A 10 8.92 21.91 28.10
N PRO A 11 8.64 22.86 29.01
CA PRO A 11 7.37 23.59 28.98
C PRO A 11 7.24 24.26 27.60
N LYS A 12 6.21 23.87 26.87
CA LYS A 12 5.95 24.40 25.54
C LYS A 12 5.62 25.89 25.64
N PRO A 13 6.00 26.71 24.65
CA PRO A 13 5.65 28.12 24.65
C PRO A 13 4.12 28.28 24.76
N PRO A 14 3.63 29.29 25.48
CA PRO A 14 2.20 29.57 25.51
C PRO A 14 1.70 29.95 24.11
N PRO A 15 0.41 29.73 23.79
CA PRO A 15 -0.18 30.21 22.54
C PRO A 15 0.01 31.73 22.39
N LEU A 16 0.13 32.19 21.15
CA LEU A 16 0.23 33.62 20.87
C LEU A 16 -1.17 34.28 20.92
N PRO A 17 -1.27 35.59 21.20
CA PRO A 17 -2.52 36.32 21.06
C PRO A 17 -3.10 36.16 19.64
N PRO A 18 -4.42 35.96 19.49
CA PRO A 18 -5.46 36.16 20.50
C PRO A 18 -5.90 34.91 21.28
N PHE A 19 -5.35 33.72 21.00
CA PHE A 19 -5.86 32.44 21.52
C PHE A 19 -5.16 31.98 22.82
N ASN A 20 -4.76 32.94 23.65
CA ASN A 20 -4.11 32.73 24.94
C ASN A 20 -4.97 33.21 26.13
N ASN A 21 -6.25 33.51 25.89
CA ASN A 21 -7.14 34.07 26.90
C ASN A 21 -7.65 32.99 27.88
N PRO A 22 -7.30 33.03 29.18
CA PRO A 22 -7.78 32.06 30.15
C PRO A 22 -9.26 32.22 30.51
N ALA A 23 -9.97 33.26 30.04
CA ALA A 23 -11.41 33.42 30.25
C ALA A 23 -12.29 32.57 29.31
N THR A 24 -11.71 31.87 28.33
CA THR A 24 -12.49 31.06 27.38
C THR A 24 -13.07 29.79 28.02
N ASP A 25 -14.05 29.15 27.38
CA ASP A 25 -14.73 27.95 27.90
C ASP A 25 -14.22 26.62 27.31
N ILE A 26 -13.41 26.67 26.25
CA ILE A 26 -12.83 25.49 25.61
C ILE A 26 -11.35 25.67 25.24
N ILE A 27 -10.63 24.55 25.20
CA ILE A 27 -9.25 24.43 24.73
C ILE A 27 -9.23 23.48 23.53
N LEU A 28 -8.70 23.95 22.41
CA LEU A 28 -8.33 23.10 21.28
C LEU A 28 -6.85 22.75 21.40
N ARG A 29 -6.54 21.47 21.52
CA ARG A 29 -5.16 20.96 21.56
C ARG A 29 -4.76 20.49 20.17
N SER A 30 -3.78 21.15 19.58
CA SER A 30 -3.21 20.76 18.30
C SER A 30 -2.39 19.46 18.39
N SER A 31 -2.01 18.87 17.25
CA SER A 31 -1.21 17.63 17.23
C SER A 31 0.25 17.82 17.66
N ASP A 32 0.81 19.02 17.45
CA ASP A 32 2.07 19.48 18.07
C ASP A 32 1.88 19.85 19.55
N GLY A 33 0.66 19.73 20.07
CA GLY A 33 0.26 19.80 21.48
C GLY A 33 0.37 21.20 22.06
N MET A 34 0.00 22.21 21.28
CA MET A 34 -0.28 23.57 21.74
C MET A 34 -1.75 23.67 22.12
N ASP A 35 -2.02 24.34 23.24
CA ASP A 35 -3.38 24.54 23.76
C ASP A 35 -3.87 25.92 23.34
N LEU A 36 -4.82 25.97 22.40
CA LEU A 36 -5.46 27.19 21.88
C LEU A 36 -6.75 27.45 22.67
N HIS A 37 -6.82 28.59 23.34
CA HIS A 37 -7.96 28.98 24.15
C HIS A 37 -9.00 29.73 23.32
N VAL A 38 -10.19 29.13 23.18
CA VAL A 38 -11.25 29.63 22.28
C VAL A 38 -12.63 29.55 22.92
N HIS A 39 -13.58 30.34 22.42
CA HIS A 39 -14.98 30.36 22.82
C HIS A 39 -15.79 29.34 22.01
N SER A 40 -16.52 28.46 22.70
CA SER A 40 -17.32 27.42 22.06
C SER A 40 -18.43 28.01 21.19
N VAL A 41 -19.05 29.12 21.62
CA VAL A 41 -20.13 29.78 20.87
C VAL A 41 -19.71 30.19 19.46
N ILE A 42 -18.48 30.71 19.30
CA ILE A 42 -17.96 31.11 17.98
C ILE A 42 -17.69 29.88 17.12
N LEU A 43 -17.12 28.81 17.70
CA LEU A 43 -16.85 27.58 16.96
C LEU A 43 -18.11 26.88 16.47
N VAL A 44 -19.13 26.78 17.33
CA VAL A 44 -20.42 26.15 17.00
C VAL A 44 -21.13 26.92 15.90
N GLU A 45 -21.09 28.25 15.94
CA GLU A 45 -21.68 29.09 14.89
C GLU A 45 -20.90 28.98 13.56
N ALA A 46 -19.57 28.89 13.64
CA ALA A 46 -18.73 28.85 12.45
C ALA A 46 -18.65 27.45 11.80
N SER A 47 -19.03 26.39 12.51
CA SER A 47 -18.81 25.00 12.08
C SER A 47 -19.86 24.03 12.66
N PRO A 48 -20.65 23.36 11.80
CA PRO A 48 -21.55 22.30 12.26
C PRO A 48 -20.77 21.10 12.84
N ILE A 49 -19.57 20.80 12.32
CA ILE A 49 -18.72 19.74 12.86
C ILE A 49 -18.32 20.02 14.31
N PHE A 50 -17.95 21.27 14.63
CA PHE A 50 -17.70 21.64 16.02
C PHE A 50 -18.98 21.66 16.86
N ALA A 51 -20.13 22.06 16.29
CA ALA A 51 -21.42 21.95 16.96
C ALA A 51 -21.72 20.52 17.44
N ASP A 52 -21.57 19.54 16.54
CA ASP A 52 -21.80 18.13 16.84
C ASP A 52 -20.77 17.58 17.82
N MET A 53 -19.48 17.86 17.58
CA MET A 53 -18.39 17.38 18.43
C MET A 53 -18.54 17.84 19.88
N LEU A 54 -18.96 19.09 20.09
CA LEU A 54 -19.18 19.64 21.43
C LEU A 54 -20.47 19.16 22.07
N SER A 55 -21.51 18.92 21.27
CA SER A 55 -22.77 18.34 21.75
C SER A 55 -22.57 16.91 22.24
N ILE A 56 -21.90 16.06 21.47
CA ILE A 56 -21.55 14.68 21.86
C ILE A 56 -20.74 14.67 23.15
N ARG A 57 -19.75 15.56 23.26
CA ARG A 57 -18.93 15.66 24.49
C ARG A 57 -19.74 16.06 25.71
N ARG A 58 -20.71 16.98 25.56
CA ARG A 58 -21.62 17.35 26.66
C ARG A 58 -22.47 16.15 27.07
N LEU A 59 -23.01 15.40 26.12
CA LEU A 59 -23.80 14.19 26.40
C LEU A 59 -22.99 13.13 27.15
N VAL A 60 -21.78 12.82 26.69
CA VAL A 60 -20.89 11.86 27.36
C VAL A 60 -20.59 12.29 28.79
N ARG A 61 -20.25 13.58 29.01
CA ARG A 61 -19.98 14.11 30.35
C ARG A 61 -21.18 14.02 31.29
N ASN A 62 -22.38 14.23 30.78
CA ASN A 62 -23.60 14.15 31.58
C ASN A 62 -23.97 12.69 31.91
N ALA A 63 -23.65 11.74 31.03
CA ALA A 63 -23.86 10.32 31.22
C ALA A 63 -22.83 9.67 32.17
N SER A 64 -21.58 10.13 32.14
CA SER A 64 -20.53 9.69 33.06
C SER A 64 -20.35 10.68 34.21
N GLN A 65 -21.31 10.69 35.16
CA GLN A 65 -21.08 11.28 36.48
C GLN A 65 -19.93 10.54 37.18
N GLY A 66 -18.67 10.96 36.96
CA GLY A 66 -17.52 10.51 37.75
C GLY A 66 -16.20 10.28 37.01
N SER A 67 -16.12 10.31 35.68
CA SER A 67 -14.83 10.11 35.01
C SER A 67 -14.21 11.43 34.59
N SER A 68 -13.11 11.80 35.26
CA SER A 68 -12.18 12.90 34.97
C SER A 68 -11.61 12.80 33.55
N GLY A 69 -12.39 13.20 32.54
CA GLY A 69 -11.86 13.50 31.22
C GLY A 69 -10.93 14.70 31.33
N GLN A 70 -9.71 14.57 30.79
CA GLN A 70 -8.59 15.53 30.87
C GLN A 70 -9.04 17.00 30.88
N SER A 71 -9.31 17.56 32.06
CA SER A 71 -9.74 18.94 32.25
C SER A 71 -8.53 19.73 32.72
N SER A 72 -7.96 20.56 31.83
CA SER A 72 -6.95 21.54 32.25
C SER A 72 -7.69 22.74 32.86
N GLY A 73 -7.65 22.88 34.18
CA GLY A 73 -8.30 24.00 34.89
C GLY A 73 -9.83 24.04 34.78
N GLY A 74 -10.50 22.89 34.64
CA GLY A 74 -11.96 22.79 34.54
C GLY A 74 -12.54 23.03 33.14
N LYS A 75 -11.71 23.36 32.14
CA LYS A 75 -12.13 23.53 30.75
C LYS A 75 -12.16 22.21 29.97
N ALA A 76 -13.03 22.14 28.97
CA ALA A 76 -13.04 21.03 28.03
C ALA A 76 -11.83 21.11 27.09
N VAL A 77 -11.08 20.01 26.95
CA VAL A 77 -9.97 19.89 25.99
C VAL A 77 -10.40 19.01 24.82
N VAL A 78 -10.25 19.53 23.60
CA VAL A 78 -10.52 18.83 22.35
C VAL A 78 -9.22 18.67 21.58
N GLU A 79 -8.79 17.42 21.37
CA GLU A 79 -7.58 17.11 20.60
C GLU A 79 -7.89 17.08 19.11
N LEU A 80 -7.09 17.79 18.32
CA LEU A 80 -7.21 17.93 16.87
C LEU A 80 -5.95 17.39 16.17
N ALA A 81 -6.11 16.99 14.90
CA ALA A 81 -5.02 16.40 14.12
C ALA A 81 -4.09 17.47 13.49
N GLU A 82 -4.59 18.69 13.33
CA GLU A 82 -3.86 19.80 12.74
C GLU A 82 -2.81 20.35 13.70
N THR A 83 -1.72 20.88 13.15
CA THR A 83 -0.71 21.62 13.90
C THR A 83 -1.24 22.99 14.32
N SER A 84 -0.55 23.62 15.27
CA SER A 84 -0.97 24.88 15.87
C SER A 84 -1.10 26.04 14.87
N GLU A 85 -0.23 26.14 13.89
CA GLU A 85 -0.19 27.25 12.93
C GLU A 85 -1.42 27.31 11.99
N PRO A 86 -1.80 26.23 11.25
CA PRO A 86 -3.03 26.24 10.46
C PRO A 86 -4.29 26.45 11.29
N LEU A 87 -4.31 25.95 12.54
CA LEU A 87 -5.42 26.17 13.46
C LEU A 87 -5.53 27.63 13.89
N ASP A 88 -4.42 28.30 14.25
CA ASP A 88 -4.42 29.73 14.56
C ASP A 88 -4.97 30.55 13.38
N HIS A 89 -4.50 30.28 12.16
CA HIS A 89 -4.98 30.96 10.96
C HIS A 89 -6.47 30.71 10.70
N LEU A 90 -6.93 29.46 10.83
CA LEU A 90 -8.34 29.12 10.65
C LEU A 90 -9.24 29.82 11.69
N LEU A 91 -8.80 29.85 12.95
CA LEU A 91 -9.52 30.51 14.03
C LEU A 91 -9.59 32.03 13.80
N ARG A 92 -8.52 32.66 13.31
CA ARG A 92 -8.55 34.10 12.98
C ARG A 92 -9.60 34.45 11.92
N LEU A 93 -9.94 33.52 11.02
CA LEU A 93 -10.96 33.75 9.99
C LEU A 93 -12.41 33.74 10.52
N CYS A 94 -12.64 33.22 11.73
CA CYS A 94 -13.96 33.17 12.35
C CYS A 94 -14.08 34.03 13.62
N TYR A 95 -12.97 34.58 14.09
CA TYR A 95 -12.94 35.53 15.20
C TYR A 95 -12.94 36.97 14.69
N PRO A 96 -13.50 37.93 15.44
CA PRO A 96 -13.44 39.36 15.12
C PRO A 96 -12.04 39.92 15.42
N VAL A 97 -11.03 39.40 14.74
CA VAL A 97 -9.61 39.75 14.88
C VAL A 97 -9.02 39.99 13.49
N ARG A 98 -7.73 40.32 13.43
CA ARG A 98 -7.05 40.46 12.13
C ARG A 98 -6.95 39.11 11.44
N ASP A 99 -7.41 39.07 10.20
CA ASP A 99 -7.19 38.00 9.25
C ASP A 99 -5.71 37.57 9.19
N PRO A 100 -5.43 36.28 9.01
CA PRO A 100 -4.06 35.80 8.81
C PRO A 100 -3.52 36.30 7.47
N ALA A 101 -2.22 36.60 7.41
CA ALA A 101 -1.52 36.98 6.19
C ALA A 101 -1.05 35.73 5.46
N LEU A 102 -1.85 35.22 4.52
CA LEU A 102 -1.56 34.03 3.73
C LEU A 102 -1.45 34.44 2.26
N HIS A 103 -0.25 34.30 1.70
CA HIS A 103 0.07 34.83 0.37
C HIS A 103 0.55 33.77 -0.61
N THR A 104 0.94 32.59 -0.13
CA THR A 104 1.41 31.49 -0.99
C THR A 104 0.41 30.34 -1.00
N PRO A 105 0.40 29.50 -2.06
CA PRO A 105 -0.42 28.29 -2.08
C PRO A 105 -0.05 27.32 -0.96
N GLU A 106 1.21 27.26 -0.56
CA GLU A 106 1.72 26.40 0.52
C GLU A 106 1.14 26.81 1.89
N ASP A 107 1.02 28.10 2.17
CA ASP A 107 0.40 28.60 3.41
C ASP A 107 -1.13 28.42 3.41
N ILE A 108 -1.77 28.60 2.24
CA ILE A 108 -3.23 28.52 2.10
C ILE A 108 -3.72 27.07 2.21
N GLN A 109 -2.98 26.11 1.64
CA GLN A 109 -3.37 24.71 1.56
C GLN A 109 -3.80 24.09 2.90
N PRO A 110 -2.99 24.14 3.98
CA PRO A 110 -3.37 23.52 5.26
C PRO A 110 -4.57 24.21 5.92
N VAL A 111 -4.73 25.53 5.76
CA VAL A 111 -5.86 26.29 6.31
C VAL A 111 -7.15 25.97 5.56
N LEU A 112 -7.09 25.93 4.22
CA LEU A 112 -8.23 25.55 3.38
C LEU A 112 -8.68 24.11 3.66
N ARG A 113 -7.74 23.18 3.84
CA ARG A 113 -8.05 21.79 4.20
C ARG A 113 -8.77 21.70 5.54
N ALA A 114 -8.27 22.42 6.54
CA ALA A 114 -8.90 22.46 7.85
C ALA A 114 -10.30 23.10 7.78
N ALA A 115 -10.46 24.18 7.01
CA ALA A 115 -11.76 24.81 6.78
C ALA A 115 -12.77 23.84 6.14
N LEU A 116 -12.35 23.05 5.14
CA LEU A 116 -13.21 22.03 4.53
C LEU A 116 -13.54 20.90 5.50
N LYS A 117 -12.55 20.39 6.26
CA LYS A 117 -12.72 19.32 7.24
C LYS A 117 -13.72 19.69 8.35
N TYR A 118 -13.71 20.95 8.77
CA TYR A 118 -14.61 21.47 9.80
C TYR A 118 -15.84 22.15 9.22
N GLU A 119 -16.08 22.05 7.91
CA GLU A 119 -17.25 22.65 7.24
C GLU A 119 -17.44 24.14 7.56
N MET A 120 -16.33 24.89 7.57
CA MET A 120 -16.33 26.32 7.84
C MET A 120 -16.46 27.10 6.54
N ASP A 121 -17.70 27.36 6.11
CA ASP A 121 -18.02 27.92 4.79
C ASP A 121 -17.37 29.29 4.54
N ALA A 122 -17.43 30.21 5.50
CA ALA A 122 -16.85 31.55 5.37
C ALA A 122 -15.32 31.51 5.21
N ALA A 123 -14.65 30.66 6.01
CA ALA A 123 -13.21 30.44 5.91
C ALA A 123 -12.84 29.79 4.57
N THR A 124 -13.63 28.79 4.14
CA THR A 124 -13.46 28.09 2.86
C THR A 124 -13.59 29.04 1.68
N ALA A 125 -14.62 29.89 1.65
CA ALA A 125 -14.82 30.88 0.61
C ALA A 125 -13.66 31.89 0.55
N THR A 126 -13.20 32.35 1.72
CA THR A 126 -12.06 33.28 1.83
C THR A 126 -10.78 32.65 1.30
N MET A 127 -10.47 31.42 1.68
CA MET A 127 -9.27 30.70 1.22
C MET A 127 -9.34 30.36 -0.26
N ARG A 128 -10.49 29.93 -0.79
CA ARG A 128 -10.69 29.70 -2.23
C ARG A 128 -10.46 30.97 -3.04
N LYS A 129 -10.97 32.12 -2.58
CA LYS A 129 -10.76 33.42 -3.23
C LYS A 129 -9.27 33.79 -3.26
N ARG A 130 -8.56 33.63 -2.15
CA ARG A 130 -7.11 33.91 -2.08
C ARG A 130 -6.33 32.98 -3.00
N LEU A 131 -6.64 31.68 -3.00
CA LEU A 131 -6.00 30.71 -3.88
C LEU A 131 -6.26 31.01 -5.36
N SER A 132 -7.49 31.38 -5.71
CA SER A 132 -7.86 31.75 -7.08
C SER A 132 -7.14 33.00 -7.58
N ALA A 133 -6.81 33.95 -6.70
CA ALA A 133 -6.04 35.13 -7.07
C ALA A 133 -4.59 34.81 -7.49
N LEU A 134 -4.06 33.65 -7.09
CA LEU A 134 -2.70 33.19 -7.39
C LEU A 134 -2.60 32.40 -8.69
N VAL A 135 -3.71 32.11 -9.38
CA VAL A 135 -3.74 31.30 -10.61
C VAL A 135 -2.83 31.85 -11.70
N ALA A 136 -2.74 33.18 -11.83
CA ALA A 136 -1.91 33.82 -12.85
C ALA A 136 -0.41 33.79 -12.54
N SER A 137 -0.03 33.83 -11.25
CA SER A 137 1.37 33.86 -10.80
C SER A 137 1.94 32.45 -10.58
N GLU A 138 1.16 31.56 -9.97
CA GLU A 138 1.59 30.23 -9.50
C GLU A 138 0.60 29.13 -9.94
N PRO A 139 0.35 28.97 -11.26
CA PRO A 139 -0.67 28.06 -11.76
C PRO A 139 -0.43 26.59 -11.41
N LEU A 140 0.83 26.16 -11.28
CA LEU A 140 1.16 24.76 -11.00
C LEU A 140 0.87 24.40 -9.54
N GLU A 141 1.24 25.29 -8.64
CA GLU A 141 1.04 25.16 -7.20
C GLU A 141 -0.44 25.29 -6.86
N VAL A 142 -1.15 26.24 -7.48
CA VAL A 142 -2.61 26.34 -7.34
C VAL A 142 -3.31 25.09 -7.86
N TRP A 143 -2.89 24.55 -9.01
CA TRP A 143 -3.42 23.29 -9.52
C TRP A 143 -3.20 22.13 -8.53
N ALA A 144 -2.01 22.05 -7.92
CA ALA A 144 -1.68 21.01 -6.95
C ALA A 144 -2.57 21.11 -5.70
N VAL A 145 -2.71 22.32 -5.13
CA VAL A 145 -3.58 22.56 -3.98
C VAL A 145 -5.02 22.22 -4.34
N ALA A 146 -5.53 22.72 -5.47
CA ALA A 146 -6.89 22.46 -5.94
C ALA A 146 -7.18 20.95 -6.07
N CYS A 147 -6.26 20.18 -6.66
CA CYS A 147 -6.41 18.72 -6.73
C CYS A 147 -6.40 18.05 -5.35
N SER A 148 -5.52 18.49 -4.44
CA SER A 148 -5.40 17.89 -3.10
C SER A 148 -6.65 18.10 -2.22
N VAL A 149 -7.46 19.13 -2.51
CA VAL A 149 -8.69 19.45 -1.78
C VAL A 149 -9.97 19.30 -2.62
N GLY A 150 -9.88 18.68 -3.80
CA GLY A 150 -11.05 18.38 -4.65
C GLY A 150 -11.72 19.59 -5.33
N LEU A 151 -11.01 20.71 -5.53
CA LEU A 151 -11.53 21.90 -6.20
C LEU A 151 -11.35 21.81 -7.72
N GLU A 152 -12.20 20.99 -8.36
CA GLU A 152 -12.07 20.66 -9.78
C GLU A 152 -12.09 21.88 -10.71
N GLU A 153 -13.02 22.82 -10.53
CA GLU A 153 -13.11 24.02 -11.39
C GLU A 153 -11.84 24.87 -11.32
N LEU A 154 -11.28 25.04 -10.11
CA LEU A 154 -10.05 25.78 -9.90
C LEU A 154 -8.84 25.03 -10.48
N ALA A 155 -8.81 23.70 -10.34
CA ALA A 155 -7.78 22.87 -10.97
C ALA A 155 -7.81 23.03 -12.50
N GLN A 156 -8.99 23.04 -13.13
CA GLN A 156 -9.12 23.27 -14.57
C GLN A 156 -8.65 24.66 -15.00
N GLN A 157 -8.99 25.71 -14.24
CA GLN A 157 -8.52 27.07 -14.52
C GLN A 157 -7.01 27.18 -14.43
N ALA A 158 -6.42 26.62 -13.37
CA ALA A 158 -4.99 26.63 -13.13
C ALA A 158 -4.23 25.81 -14.20
N ALA A 159 -4.72 24.62 -14.55
CA ALA A 159 -4.11 23.76 -15.56
C ALA A 159 -3.98 24.42 -16.95
N LYS A 160 -4.93 25.28 -17.33
CA LYS A 160 -4.87 26.04 -18.61
C LYS A 160 -3.69 27.01 -18.67
N LEU A 161 -3.21 27.48 -17.51
CA LEU A 161 -2.11 28.45 -17.42
C LEU A 161 -0.76 27.79 -17.12
N VAL A 162 -0.70 26.47 -16.94
CA VAL A 162 0.56 25.74 -16.78
C VAL A 162 1.29 25.68 -18.13
N LYS A 163 2.26 26.59 -18.34
CA LYS A 163 2.96 26.78 -19.63
C LYS A 163 4.15 25.84 -19.88
N LYS A 164 4.77 25.28 -18.84
CA LYS A 164 5.96 24.42 -18.96
C LYS A 164 5.69 23.02 -18.40
N PRO A 165 6.27 21.96 -18.99
CA PRO A 165 6.21 20.64 -18.38
C PRO A 165 7.04 20.69 -17.11
N ILE A 166 6.55 20.17 -15.97
CA ILE A 166 7.25 20.20 -14.68
C ILE A 166 8.70 19.68 -14.86
N PRO A 167 9.73 20.57 -14.88
CA PRO A 167 11.10 20.22 -15.19
C PRO A 167 11.92 20.46 -13.93
N GLY A 168 11.84 19.55 -12.98
CA GLY A 168 12.57 19.64 -11.73
C GLY A 168 12.98 18.24 -11.27
N GLU A 169 14.05 18.16 -10.51
CA GLU A 169 14.43 16.90 -9.86
C GLU A 169 13.45 16.51 -8.74
N LYS A 170 12.80 17.51 -8.15
CA LYS A 170 11.88 17.37 -7.03
C LYS A 170 10.60 18.15 -7.32
N LEU A 171 9.47 17.58 -6.94
CA LEU A 171 8.20 18.29 -6.95
C LEU A 171 8.14 19.32 -5.81
N PRO A 172 7.44 20.46 -5.99
CA PRO A 172 7.18 21.42 -4.91
C PRO A 172 6.49 20.79 -3.69
N GLY A 173 6.65 21.39 -2.51
CA GLY A 173 6.07 20.88 -1.25
C GLY A 173 4.57 20.61 -1.30
N VAL A 174 3.83 21.47 -2.00
CA VAL A 174 2.37 21.35 -2.22
C VAL A 174 1.94 20.06 -2.94
N PHE A 175 2.84 19.38 -3.64
CA PHE A 175 2.57 18.09 -4.30
C PHE A 175 2.57 16.90 -3.35
N LYS A 176 2.99 17.06 -2.08
CA LYS A 176 3.06 15.97 -1.10
C LYS A 176 1.72 15.23 -0.95
N GLU A 177 0.61 15.94 -1.12
CA GLU A 177 -0.74 15.41 -0.99
C GLU A 177 -1.46 15.23 -2.33
N VAL A 178 -0.80 15.51 -3.45
CA VAL A 178 -1.34 15.24 -4.77
C VAL A 178 -1.13 13.76 -5.09
N THR A 179 -2.14 13.12 -5.64
CA THR A 179 -2.04 11.71 -6.07
C THR A 179 -1.25 11.59 -7.37
N ALA A 180 -0.60 10.45 -7.57
CA ALA A 180 0.02 10.09 -8.84
C ALA A 180 -1.00 10.13 -9.99
N GLY A 181 -2.27 9.82 -9.72
CA GLY A 181 -3.36 9.85 -10.69
C GLY A 181 -3.67 11.25 -11.18
N ALA A 182 -3.85 12.20 -10.24
CA ALA A 182 -4.06 13.60 -10.58
C ALA A 182 -2.86 14.16 -11.37
N TYR A 183 -1.65 13.81 -10.94
CA TYR A 183 -0.44 14.24 -11.62
C TYR A 183 -0.30 13.64 -13.04
N PHE A 184 -0.60 12.34 -13.21
CA PHE A 184 -0.69 11.68 -14.51
C PHE A 184 -1.65 12.41 -15.45
N ARG A 185 -2.84 12.80 -14.94
CA ARG A 185 -3.84 13.54 -15.71
C ARG A 185 -3.33 14.90 -16.19
N LEU A 186 -2.61 15.65 -15.34
CA LEU A 186 -1.96 16.90 -15.76
C LEU A 186 -0.94 16.68 -16.88
N ILE A 187 -0.08 15.66 -16.73
CA ILE A 187 0.91 15.31 -17.76
C ILE A 187 0.21 14.91 -19.07
N LYS A 188 -0.88 14.15 -19.01
CA LYS A 188 -1.69 13.76 -20.17
C LYS A 188 -2.23 14.99 -20.90
N VAL A 189 -2.83 15.94 -20.17
CA VAL A 189 -3.35 17.21 -20.75
C VAL A 189 -2.23 18.00 -21.42
N TYR A 190 -1.07 18.09 -20.77
CA TYR A 190 0.09 18.78 -21.31
C TYR A 190 0.58 18.13 -22.62
N ARG A 191 0.69 16.79 -22.65
CA ARG A 191 1.13 16.02 -23.83
C ARG A 191 0.22 16.19 -25.03
N ILE A 192 -1.09 16.37 -24.82
CA ILE A 192 -2.07 16.57 -25.89
C ILE A 192 -2.43 18.04 -26.13
N HIS A 193 -1.60 18.97 -25.64
CA HIS A 193 -1.77 20.42 -25.81
C HIS A 193 -3.15 20.94 -25.37
N GLY A 194 -3.65 20.44 -24.24
CA GLY A 194 -4.93 20.88 -23.68
C GLY A 194 -6.18 20.34 -24.40
N ARG A 195 -6.02 19.44 -25.38
CA ARG A 195 -7.13 18.82 -26.13
C ARG A 195 -7.84 17.74 -25.30
N VAL A 196 -8.44 18.12 -24.18
CA VAL A 196 -9.29 17.27 -23.35
C VAL A 196 -10.76 17.62 -23.53
N PRO A 197 -11.69 16.65 -23.40
CA PRO A 197 -13.13 16.92 -23.41
C PRO A 197 -13.53 17.77 -22.19
N SER A 198 -14.67 18.45 -22.27
CA SER A 198 -15.22 19.25 -21.15
C SER A 198 -15.55 18.42 -19.90
N THR A 199 -15.74 17.11 -20.05
CA THR A 199 -15.97 16.14 -18.96
C THR A 199 -14.69 15.66 -18.28
N PHE A 200 -13.52 16.10 -18.75
CA PHE A 200 -12.24 15.72 -18.16
C PHE A 200 -12.09 16.32 -16.76
N LYS A 201 -11.78 15.46 -15.78
CA LYS A 201 -11.53 15.86 -14.40
C LYS A 201 -10.06 15.65 -14.03
N PHE A 202 -9.52 16.48 -13.14
CA PHE A 202 -8.19 16.32 -12.55
C PHE A 202 -8.22 15.64 -11.19
N CYS A 203 -9.21 15.95 -10.35
CA CYS A 203 -9.30 15.44 -8.97
C CYS A 203 -9.71 13.96 -8.93
N GLU A 204 -10.46 13.50 -9.93
CA GLU A 204 -11.02 12.15 -9.98
C GLU A 204 -10.67 11.46 -11.31
N PRO A 205 -10.53 10.12 -11.32
CA PRO A 205 -10.37 9.37 -12.56
C PRO A 205 -11.65 9.42 -13.41
N SER A 206 -11.49 9.49 -14.73
CA SER A 206 -12.62 9.34 -15.66
C SER A 206 -13.29 7.98 -15.48
N PRO A 207 -14.63 7.87 -15.62
CA PRO A 207 -15.35 6.59 -15.61
C PRO A 207 -14.80 5.59 -16.64
N GLU A 208 -14.21 6.06 -17.74
CA GLU A 208 -13.54 5.21 -18.73
C GLU A 208 -12.27 4.56 -18.18
N HIS A 209 -11.48 5.31 -17.40
CA HIS A 209 -10.30 4.76 -16.73
C HIS A 209 -10.71 3.76 -15.64
N ALA A 210 -11.78 4.06 -14.88
CA ALA A 210 -12.33 3.13 -13.88
C ALA A 210 -12.76 1.77 -14.51
N LYS A 211 -13.25 1.78 -15.75
CA LYS A 211 -13.57 0.56 -16.51
C LYS A 211 -12.34 -0.14 -17.08
N GLN A 212 -11.29 0.61 -17.45
CA GLN A 212 -10.03 0.05 -17.97
C GLN A 212 -9.19 -0.66 -16.89
N GLY A 213 -9.37 -0.33 -15.60
CA GLY A 213 -8.77 -1.07 -14.48
C GLY A 213 -9.31 -2.50 -14.29
N LEU A 214 -10.27 -2.94 -15.11
CA LEU A 214 -10.98 -4.22 -14.98
C LEU A 214 -10.96 -5.08 -16.27
N GLY A 215 -10.04 -4.86 -17.23
CA GLY A 215 -10.06 -5.58 -18.53
C GLY A 215 -8.71 -5.91 -19.17
N PRO A 216 -8.65 -6.93 -20.06
CA PRO A 216 -7.53 -7.86 -20.21
C PRO A 216 -6.45 -7.35 -21.15
N LYS A 217 -5.32 -6.90 -20.60
CA LYS A 217 -4.03 -6.86 -21.33
C LYS A 217 -2.86 -7.48 -20.55
N GLY A 218 -3.10 -7.88 -19.30
CA GLY A 218 -2.15 -8.60 -18.45
C GLY A 218 -2.43 -10.11 -18.40
N PRO A 219 -1.51 -10.91 -17.83
CA PRO A 219 -1.75 -12.33 -17.58
C PRO A 219 -3.04 -12.54 -16.79
N HIS A 220 -3.82 -13.58 -17.13
CA HIS A 220 -5.02 -13.92 -16.37
C HIS A 220 -4.65 -14.25 -14.92
N TYR A 221 -5.03 -13.37 -13.99
CA TYR A 221 -4.85 -13.59 -12.57
C TYR A 221 -5.96 -14.52 -12.04
N SER A 222 -5.58 -15.54 -11.28
CA SER A 222 -6.49 -16.32 -10.45
C SER A 222 -6.91 -15.49 -9.24
N THR A 223 -8.21 -15.44 -8.98
CA THR A 223 -8.78 -14.88 -7.74
C THR A 223 -8.69 -15.86 -6.57
N ALA A 224 -8.34 -17.12 -6.83
CA ALA A 224 -8.23 -18.15 -5.81
C ALA A 224 -6.76 -18.34 -5.41
N SER A 225 -6.45 -18.03 -4.15
CA SER A 225 -5.22 -18.44 -3.48
C SER A 225 -5.27 -19.95 -3.19
N PRO A 226 -4.12 -20.65 -3.17
CA PRO A 226 -4.07 -22.03 -2.72
C PRO A 226 -4.61 -22.15 -1.30
N LYS A 227 -5.46 -23.14 -1.07
CA LYS A 227 -5.98 -23.43 0.26
C LYS A 227 -5.08 -24.41 1.00
N PHE A 228 -4.90 -24.17 2.28
CA PHE A 228 -4.13 -25.07 3.12
C PHE A 228 -4.93 -26.33 3.38
N THR A 229 -4.37 -27.48 2.99
CA THR A 229 -4.96 -28.78 3.33
C THR A 229 -4.44 -29.25 4.67
N GLU A 230 -5.29 -29.76 5.57
CA GLU A 230 -4.79 -30.36 6.81
C GLU A 230 -4.17 -31.73 6.52
N ARG A 231 -3.03 -32.03 7.16
CA ARG A 231 -2.30 -33.31 7.01
C ARG A 231 -2.29 -34.07 8.34
N PRO A 232 -2.20 -35.41 8.33
CA PRO A 232 -2.10 -36.20 9.57
C PRO A 232 -0.76 -35.94 10.28
N PHE A 233 -0.68 -36.33 11.56
CA PHE A 233 0.54 -36.27 12.40
C PHE A 233 1.03 -34.85 12.75
N VAL A 234 0.12 -33.88 12.81
CA VAL A 234 0.41 -32.52 13.24
C VAL A 234 0.95 -32.46 14.67
N ASP A 235 2.04 -31.71 14.85
CA ASP A 235 2.73 -31.55 16.14
C ASP A 235 2.85 -30.07 16.55
N LEU A 236 2.21 -29.17 15.80
CA LEU A 236 2.24 -27.72 15.99
C LEU A 236 0.96 -27.05 15.47
N VAL A 237 0.51 -26.00 16.15
CA VAL A 237 -0.52 -25.07 15.65
C VAL A 237 0.13 -23.73 15.31
N CYS A 238 -0.01 -23.27 14.07
CA CYS A 238 0.33 -21.91 13.67
C CYS A 238 -0.91 -21.03 13.79
N ARG A 239 -0.85 -19.98 14.62
CA ARG A 239 -1.96 -19.03 14.79
C ARG A 239 -1.64 -17.73 14.08
N ALA A 240 -2.52 -17.31 13.17
CA ALA A 240 -2.44 -16.05 12.46
C ALA A 240 -2.81 -14.85 13.35
N ALA A 241 -2.53 -13.63 12.87
CA ALA A 241 -2.82 -12.39 13.59
C ALA A 241 -4.32 -12.15 13.81
N ASP A 242 -5.15 -12.67 12.90
CA ASP A 242 -6.62 -12.65 12.97
C ASP A 242 -7.19 -13.82 13.81
N GLY A 243 -6.34 -14.63 14.43
CA GLY A 243 -6.73 -15.72 15.32
C GLY A 243 -7.02 -17.04 14.62
N VAL A 244 -6.99 -17.10 13.29
CA VAL A 244 -7.16 -18.36 12.55
C VAL A 244 -6.00 -19.31 12.85
N GLU A 245 -6.32 -20.59 13.05
CA GLU A 245 -5.35 -21.61 13.41
C GLU A 245 -5.15 -22.63 12.29
N PHE A 246 -3.88 -22.94 12.01
CA PHE A 246 -3.45 -23.94 11.04
C PHE A 246 -2.69 -25.05 11.75
N ARG A 247 -3.15 -26.29 11.62
CA ARG A 247 -2.46 -27.46 12.17
C ARG A 247 -1.34 -27.87 11.23
N THR A 248 -0.10 -27.88 11.74
CA THR A 248 1.13 -27.96 10.93
C THR A 248 2.20 -28.85 11.57
N HIS A 249 3.38 -28.91 10.94
CA HIS A 249 4.50 -29.74 11.34
C HIS A 249 5.73 -28.90 11.70
N LYS A 250 6.32 -29.14 12.87
CA LYS A 250 7.54 -28.48 13.34
C LYS A 250 8.69 -28.68 12.36
N ILE A 251 8.87 -29.91 11.87
CA ILE A 251 10.00 -30.26 11.00
C ILE A 251 9.98 -29.49 9.68
N ILE A 252 8.80 -29.33 9.07
CA ILE A 252 8.63 -28.60 7.81
C ILE A 252 8.99 -27.13 8.00
N LEU A 253 8.40 -26.47 9.00
CA LEU A 253 8.67 -25.05 9.27
C LEU A 253 10.11 -24.79 9.71
N ALA A 254 10.68 -25.69 10.51
CA ALA A 254 12.06 -25.58 10.99
C ALA A 254 13.10 -25.81 9.88
N ALA A 255 12.80 -26.68 8.92
CA ALA A 255 13.64 -26.90 7.75
C ALA A 255 13.54 -25.73 6.76
N SER A 256 12.35 -25.19 6.56
CA SER A 256 12.09 -24.10 5.60
C SER A 256 12.52 -22.71 6.07
N SER A 257 12.63 -22.50 7.39
CA SER A 257 13.01 -21.20 7.94
C SER A 257 13.88 -21.31 9.20
N PRO A 258 15.11 -20.75 9.18
CA PRO A 258 15.93 -20.63 10.37
C PRO A 258 15.28 -19.78 11.47
N SER A 259 14.48 -18.77 11.09
CA SER A 259 13.76 -17.89 12.01
C SER A 259 12.65 -18.65 12.74
N LEU A 260 11.84 -19.39 11.99
CA LEU A 260 10.77 -20.21 12.57
C LEU A 260 11.35 -21.34 13.41
N ARG A 261 12.44 -21.99 12.98
CA ARG A 261 13.17 -22.99 13.79
C ARG A 261 13.53 -22.45 15.17
N GLN A 262 14.13 -21.27 15.27
CA GLN A 262 14.50 -20.68 16.56
C GLN A 262 13.28 -20.39 17.44
N ARG A 263 12.15 -19.98 16.83
CA ARG A 263 10.91 -19.71 17.56
C ARG A 263 10.26 -21.00 18.05
N ILE A 264 10.24 -22.04 17.22
CA ILE A 264 9.72 -23.37 17.55
C ILE A 264 10.50 -24.01 18.69
N LEU A 265 11.83 -23.88 18.70
CA LEU A 265 12.69 -24.40 19.78
C LEU A 265 12.43 -23.74 21.15
N ARG A 266 11.77 -22.58 21.19
CA ARG A 266 11.39 -21.86 22.42
C ARG A 266 9.96 -22.14 22.86
N LEU A 267 9.19 -22.90 22.07
CA LEU A 267 7.83 -23.24 22.43
C LEU A 267 7.81 -24.24 23.60
N PRO A 268 6.77 -24.21 24.43
CA PRO A 268 6.59 -25.22 25.45
C PRO A 268 6.47 -26.60 24.79
N ALA A 269 6.85 -27.64 25.54
CA ALA A 269 6.58 -29.01 25.12
C ALA A 269 5.07 -29.24 24.98
N THR A 270 4.69 -30.21 24.14
CA THR A 270 3.31 -30.70 24.05
C THR A 270 2.82 -31.08 25.43
N GLY A 271 1.69 -30.52 25.84
CA GLY A 271 1.06 -30.82 27.11
C GLY A 271 -0.02 -31.88 26.96
N ILE A 272 -0.47 -32.41 28.10
CA ILE A 272 -1.70 -33.20 28.18
C ILE A 272 -2.63 -32.40 29.08
N SER A 273 -3.80 -32.05 28.56
CA SER A 273 -4.83 -31.35 29.34
C SER A 273 -6.14 -32.09 29.12
N ASP A 274 -6.78 -32.51 30.22
CA ASP A 274 -8.09 -33.17 30.20
C ASP A 274 -8.16 -34.41 29.28
N GLY A 275 -7.07 -35.18 29.21
CA GLY A 275 -6.98 -36.37 28.35
C GLY A 275 -6.66 -36.09 26.88
N ASP A 276 -6.74 -34.83 26.45
CA ASP A 276 -6.41 -34.39 25.09
C ASP A 276 -4.97 -33.87 24.97
N LEU A 277 -4.34 -34.21 23.84
CA LEU A 277 -3.02 -33.69 23.45
C LEU A 277 -3.12 -32.20 23.13
N THR A 278 -2.48 -31.35 23.94
CA THR A 278 -2.38 -29.92 23.67
C THR A 278 -1.14 -29.62 22.85
N LEU A 279 -1.36 -29.27 21.59
CA LEU A 279 -0.29 -28.92 20.66
C LEU A 279 0.28 -27.53 21.00
N PRO A 280 1.60 -27.34 20.90
CA PRO A 280 2.20 -26.01 21.07
C PRO A 280 1.70 -25.06 19.99
N VAL A 281 1.47 -23.80 20.37
CA VAL A 281 0.96 -22.75 19.48
C VAL A 281 2.08 -21.77 19.13
N LEU A 282 2.37 -21.65 17.83
CA LEU A 282 3.24 -20.63 17.26
C LEU A 282 2.40 -19.46 16.75
N ALA A 283 2.34 -18.37 17.52
CA ALA A 283 1.67 -17.15 17.08
C ALA A 283 2.49 -16.41 16.01
N LEU A 284 1.87 -16.04 14.89
CA LEU A 284 2.49 -15.41 13.73
C LEU A 284 1.74 -14.10 13.41
N ASP A 285 2.46 -12.98 13.40
CA ASP A 285 1.90 -11.65 13.12
C ASP A 285 1.61 -11.40 11.62
N SER A 286 1.01 -12.36 10.92
CA SER A 286 0.62 -12.24 9.50
C SER A 286 -0.84 -12.64 9.34
N SER A 287 -1.47 -12.17 8.25
CA SER A 287 -2.87 -12.53 7.94
C SER A 287 -3.02 -14.04 7.74
N SER A 288 -4.20 -14.58 8.03
CA SER A 288 -4.50 -15.98 7.74
C SER A 288 -4.32 -16.30 6.26
N GLU A 289 -4.70 -15.41 5.35
CA GLU A 289 -4.59 -15.60 3.91
C GLU A 289 -3.13 -15.76 3.42
N ASP A 290 -2.22 -14.92 3.91
CA ASP A 290 -0.79 -15.00 3.55
C ASP A 290 -0.14 -16.25 4.16
N LEU A 291 -0.53 -16.59 5.39
CA LEU A 291 -0.04 -17.78 6.08
C LEU A 291 -0.56 -19.06 5.44
N GLU A 292 -1.82 -19.11 5.05
CA GLU A 292 -2.43 -20.24 4.36
C GLU A 292 -1.66 -20.58 3.09
N THR A 293 -1.41 -19.55 2.26
CA THR A 293 -0.67 -19.69 1.00
C THR A 293 0.78 -20.10 1.26
N ILE A 294 1.50 -19.44 2.19
CA ILE A 294 2.88 -19.81 2.53
C ILE A 294 2.94 -21.24 3.01
N LEU A 295 2.10 -21.62 3.98
CA LEU A 295 2.08 -22.96 4.55
C LEU A 295 1.89 -23.98 3.43
N GLU A 296 0.92 -23.80 2.55
CA GLU A 296 0.68 -24.72 1.43
C GLU A 296 1.91 -24.86 0.50
N LEU A 297 2.68 -23.78 0.28
CA LEU A 297 3.93 -23.83 -0.48
C LEU A 297 5.06 -24.55 0.24
N LEU A 298 5.08 -24.58 1.57
CA LEU A 298 6.10 -25.28 2.35
C LEU A 298 5.95 -26.80 2.32
N TYR A 299 4.72 -27.30 2.14
CA TYR A 299 4.50 -28.73 2.10
C TYR A 299 4.95 -29.30 0.76
N PRO A 300 5.77 -30.38 0.78
CA PRO A 300 6.11 -31.10 -0.45
C PRO A 300 4.82 -31.66 -1.07
N GLY A 301 4.70 -31.54 -2.39
CA GLY A 301 3.65 -32.20 -3.18
C GLY A 301 4.27 -32.78 -4.45
N SER A 302 3.45 -33.28 -5.37
CA SER A 302 3.92 -33.85 -6.65
C SER A 302 4.65 -32.86 -7.56
N VAL A 303 4.66 -31.57 -7.20
CA VAL A 303 5.21 -30.46 -7.97
C VAL A 303 6.18 -29.67 -7.09
N SER A 304 7.31 -29.23 -7.67
CA SER A 304 8.32 -28.44 -6.96
C SER A 304 7.76 -27.11 -6.44
N VAL A 305 8.35 -26.54 -5.39
CA VAL A 305 7.90 -25.25 -4.85
C VAL A 305 7.97 -24.15 -5.90
N HIS A 306 9.00 -24.14 -6.75
CA HIS A 306 9.10 -23.18 -7.85
C HIS A 306 7.95 -23.33 -8.84
N ALA A 307 7.53 -24.55 -9.17
CA ALA A 307 6.38 -24.76 -10.05
C ALA A 307 5.04 -24.43 -9.36
N LYS A 308 4.88 -24.73 -8.06
CA LYS A 308 3.72 -24.28 -7.28
C LYS A 308 3.63 -22.75 -7.19
N ALA A 309 4.75 -22.09 -6.91
CA ALA A 309 4.86 -20.65 -6.82
C ALA A 309 4.67 -19.98 -8.19
N ASN A 310 5.25 -20.53 -9.26
CA ASN A 310 5.02 -20.04 -10.62
C ASN A 310 3.58 -20.23 -11.10
N ALA A 311 2.88 -21.24 -10.59
CA ALA A 311 1.45 -21.45 -10.82
C ALA A 311 0.56 -20.53 -9.99
N LEU A 312 1.11 -19.75 -9.05
CA LEU A 312 0.35 -18.72 -8.33
C LEU A 312 0.06 -17.58 -9.28
N HIS A 313 -1.03 -17.66 -10.04
CA HIS A 313 -1.50 -16.53 -10.85
C HIS A 313 -2.11 -15.41 -9.98
N LEU A 314 -1.49 -15.07 -8.85
CA LEU A 314 -1.99 -14.05 -7.93
C LEU A 314 -1.86 -12.64 -8.54
N PRO A 315 -2.78 -11.73 -8.20
CA PRO A 315 -2.62 -10.31 -8.55
C PRO A 315 -1.30 -9.74 -8.03
N PRO A 316 -0.66 -8.79 -8.73
CA PRO A 316 0.67 -8.27 -8.37
C PRO A 316 0.76 -7.73 -6.94
N GLY A 317 -0.32 -7.10 -6.44
CA GLY A 317 -0.39 -6.62 -5.06
C GLY A 317 -0.35 -7.75 -4.02
N ARG A 318 -1.08 -8.85 -4.26
CA ARG A 318 -1.09 -10.03 -3.37
C ARG A 318 0.26 -10.75 -3.42
N LEU A 319 0.86 -10.85 -4.60
CA LEU A 319 2.17 -11.46 -4.78
C LEU A 319 3.26 -10.76 -3.94
N LEU A 320 3.27 -9.43 -3.89
CA LEU A 320 4.20 -8.69 -3.05
C LEU A 320 3.90 -8.79 -1.54
N GLN A 321 2.63 -8.88 -1.14
CA GLN A 321 2.27 -9.12 0.26
C GLN A 321 2.76 -10.51 0.72
N LEU A 322 2.63 -11.51 -0.15
CA LEU A 322 3.19 -12.84 0.08
C LEU A 322 4.72 -12.80 0.19
N ALA A 323 5.40 -12.03 -0.67
CA ALA A 323 6.84 -11.79 -0.57
C ALA A 323 7.24 -11.13 0.77
N GLN A 324 6.51 -10.11 1.21
CA GLN A 324 6.73 -9.50 2.53
C GLN A 324 6.61 -10.53 3.66
N CYS A 325 5.61 -11.40 3.59
CA CYS A 325 5.39 -12.45 4.58
C CYS A 325 6.53 -13.50 4.55
N ALA A 326 6.94 -13.97 3.37
CA ALA A 326 8.06 -14.89 3.21
C ALA A 326 9.37 -14.30 3.75
N ARG A 327 9.63 -13.01 3.48
CA ARG A 327 10.80 -12.28 3.98
C ARG A 327 10.77 -12.08 5.50
N LYS A 328 9.61 -11.72 6.06
CA LYS A 328 9.39 -11.58 7.51
C LYS A 328 9.78 -12.86 8.25
N TYR A 329 9.43 -14.01 7.68
CA TYR A 329 9.76 -15.31 8.25
C TYR A 329 11.03 -15.94 7.67
N LYS A 330 11.83 -15.23 6.86
CA LYS A 330 13.09 -15.73 6.26
C LYS A 330 12.94 -17.07 5.51
N ILE A 331 11.88 -17.19 4.71
CA ILE A 331 11.62 -18.34 3.83
C ILE A 331 12.17 -17.98 2.43
N SER A 332 13.49 -18.10 2.25
CA SER A 332 14.19 -17.55 1.08
C SER A 332 13.73 -18.14 -0.26
N PHE A 333 13.51 -19.45 -0.33
CA PHE A 333 13.13 -20.11 -1.59
C PHE A 333 11.74 -19.68 -2.08
N VAL A 334 10.82 -19.32 -1.19
CA VAL A 334 9.52 -18.75 -1.56
C VAL A 334 9.70 -17.31 -2.06
N ASP A 335 10.52 -16.49 -1.40
CA ASP A 335 10.84 -15.12 -1.87
C ASP A 335 11.50 -15.15 -3.26
N ASP A 336 12.43 -16.07 -3.50
CA ASP A 336 13.10 -16.21 -4.80
C ASP A 336 12.14 -16.69 -5.90
N ALA A 337 11.25 -17.64 -5.60
CA ALA A 337 10.25 -18.08 -6.55
C ALA A 337 9.25 -16.96 -6.92
N ILE A 338 8.81 -16.19 -5.92
CA ILE A 338 7.96 -15.01 -6.14
C ILE A 338 8.68 -13.97 -6.99
N LEU A 339 9.99 -13.75 -6.76
CA LEU A 339 10.76 -12.81 -7.57
C LEU A 339 10.85 -13.22 -9.04
N THR A 340 11.00 -14.51 -9.33
CA THR A 340 11.00 -15.02 -10.72
C THR A 340 9.69 -14.66 -11.42
N GLN A 341 8.55 -14.79 -10.73
CA GLN A 341 7.27 -14.37 -11.26
C GLN A 341 7.13 -12.84 -11.36
N TRP A 342 7.67 -12.11 -10.38
CA TRP A 342 7.67 -10.66 -10.36
C TRP A 342 8.39 -10.05 -11.56
N ILE A 343 9.50 -10.65 -12.00
CA ILE A 343 10.23 -10.25 -13.21
C ILE A 343 9.31 -10.25 -14.44
N LYS A 344 8.49 -11.30 -14.61
CA LYS A 344 7.52 -11.38 -15.70
C LYS A 344 6.46 -10.28 -15.55
N THR A 345 5.91 -10.11 -14.36
CA THR A 345 4.91 -9.08 -14.07
C THR A 345 5.43 -7.67 -14.38
N ALA A 346 6.65 -7.36 -13.93
CA ALA A 346 7.31 -6.08 -14.18
C ALA A 346 7.59 -5.85 -15.67
N SER A 347 7.85 -6.90 -16.46
CA SER A 347 8.09 -6.75 -17.90
C SER A 347 6.79 -6.49 -18.70
N TYR A 348 5.65 -6.99 -18.22
CA TYR A 348 4.32 -6.71 -18.80
C TYR A 348 3.77 -5.35 -18.37
N GLU A 349 3.79 -5.05 -17.07
CA GLU A 349 3.19 -3.84 -16.48
C GLU A 349 4.19 -3.09 -15.57
N PRO A 350 5.25 -2.48 -16.13
CA PRO A 350 6.34 -1.88 -15.35
C PRO A 350 5.89 -0.71 -14.45
N MET A 351 4.91 0.09 -14.89
CA MET A 351 4.37 1.19 -14.06
C MET A 351 3.64 0.68 -12.82
N LEU A 352 2.76 -0.31 -13.00
CA LEU A 352 2.05 -0.95 -11.90
C LEU A 352 3.03 -1.57 -10.91
N ALA A 353 3.97 -2.37 -11.43
CA ALA A 353 4.99 -3.03 -10.63
C ALA A 353 5.80 -2.03 -9.80
N PHE A 354 6.24 -0.92 -10.42
CA PHE A 354 7.02 0.10 -9.73
C PHE A 354 6.22 0.77 -8.61
N LEU A 355 4.97 1.17 -8.87
CA LEU A 355 4.12 1.81 -7.87
C LEU A 355 3.84 0.88 -6.68
N LEU A 356 3.52 -0.39 -6.95
CA LEU A 356 3.25 -1.39 -5.92
C LEU A 356 4.48 -1.73 -5.08
N ALA A 357 5.63 -1.95 -5.71
CA ALA A 357 6.87 -2.24 -4.99
C ALA A 357 7.31 -1.04 -4.14
N THR A 358 7.20 0.18 -4.68
CA THR A 358 7.50 1.43 -3.96
C THR A 358 6.60 1.60 -2.74
N ARG A 359 5.29 1.35 -2.89
CA ARG A 359 4.31 1.43 -1.80
C ARG A 359 4.66 0.52 -0.63
N LEU A 360 5.15 -0.68 -0.94
CA LEU A 360 5.48 -1.72 0.03
C LEU A 360 6.93 -1.64 0.54
N GLY A 361 7.73 -0.70 0.04
CA GLY A 361 9.12 -0.49 0.46
C GLY A 361 10.04 -1.68 0.15
N LEU A 362 9.70 -2.48 -0.86
CA LEU A 362 10.43 -3.71 -1.20
C LEU A 362 11.59 -3.44 -2.16
N THR A 363 12.77 -3.07 -1.65
CA THR A 363 13.93 -2.62 -2.45
C THR A 363 14.30 -3.54 -3.62
N ARG A 364 14.39 -4.87 -3.40
CA ARG A 364 14.74 -5.84 -4.46
C ARG A 364 13.70 -5.87 -5.59
N TYR A 365 12.43 -5.72 -5.23
CA TYR A 365 11.31 -5.72 -6.18
C TYR A 365 11.19 -4.37 -6.91
N CYS A 366 11.48 -3.26 -6.23
CA CYS A 366 11.59 -1.94 -6.84
C CYS A 366 12.67 -1.92 -7.92
N GLN A 367 13.87 -2.43 -7.63
CA GLN A 367 14.99 -2.45 -8.59
C GLN A 367 14.64 -3.22 -9.88
N VAL A 368 13.91 -4.33 -9.77
CA VAL A 368 13.42 -5.08 -10.94
C VAL A 368 12.43 -4.24 -11.74
N ALA A 369 11.49 -3.57 -11.07
CA ALA A 369 10.50 -2.72 -11.73
C ALA A 369 11.13 -1.47 -12.37
N GLU A 370 12.13 -0.86 -11.73
CA GLU A 370 12.90 0.27 -12.26
C GLU A 370 13.62 -0.10 -13.56
N LYS A 371 14.30 -1.25 -13.58
CA LYS A 371 14.97 -1.78 -14.79
C LYS A 371 13.97 -2.09 -15.91
N ALA A 372 12.78 -2.58 -15.55
CA ALA A 372 11.73 -2.83 -16.54
C ALA A 372 11.15 -1.52 -17.12
N LEU A 373 10.99 -0.48 -16.29
CA LEU A 373 10.60 0.87 -16.74
C LEU A 373 11.63 1.47 -17.71
N GLN A 374 12.94 1.35 -17.40
CA GLN A 374 14.01 1.86 -18.25
C GLN A 374 14.02 1.23 -19.65
N ARG A 375 13.73 -0.09 -19.74
CA ARG A 375 13.72 -0.84 -21.00
C ARG A 375 12.51 -0.54 -21.92
N LYS A 376 11.36 -0.12 -21.37
CA LYS A 376 10.12 0.14 -22.14
C LYS A 376 9.59 1.58 -21.94
N PRO A 377 10.26 2.61 -22.47
CA PRO A 377 10.01 3.99 -22.05
C PRO A 377 8.72 4.66 -22.55
N ARG A 378 8.02 4.13 -23.57
CA ARG A 378 6.90 4.86 -24.22
C ARG A 378 5.57 4.11 -24.28
N SER A 379 5.56 2.78 -24.27
CA SER A 379 4.33 1.99 -24.39
C SER A 379 3.54 1.90 -23.07
N ASN A 380 4.14 2.23 -21.93
CA ASN A 380 3.57 1.97 -20.61
C ASN A 380 3.21 3.22 -19.78
N ASP A 381 3.17 4.41 -20.40
CA ASP A 381 2.65 5.63 -19.77
C ASP A 381 1.12 5.67 -19.88
N HIS A 382 0.47 4.67 -19.28
CA HIS A 382 -0.98 4.59 -19.13
C HIS A 382 -1.37 4.73 -17.67
N TRP A 383 -2.62 5.11 -17.44
CA TRP A 383 -3.18 5.19 -16.11
C TRP A 383 -3.33 3.78 -15.51
N VAL A 384 -3.01 3.63 -14.23
CA VAL A 384 -3.30 2.43 -13.43
C VAL A 384 -4.04 2.83 -12.15
N PRO A 385 -4.98 2.01 -11.64
CA PRO A 385 -5.78 2.35 -10.46
C PRO A 385 -4.96 2.74 -9.23
N GLU A 386 -3.80 2.11 -9.03
CA GLU A 386 -2.89 2.33 -7.92
C GLU A 386 -2.38 3.78 -7.85
N MET A 387 -2.37 4.49 -8.98
CA MET A 387 -1.99 5.90 -9.03
C MET A 387 -2.89 6.80 -8.17
N GLU A 388 -4.16 6.45 -7.96
CA GLU A 388 -5.06 7.25 -7.11
C GLU A 388 -4.70 7.13 -5.62
N SER A 389 -3.98 6.08 -5.22
CA SER A 389 -3.56 5.85 -3.84
C SER A 389 -2.10 6.24 -3.53
N MET A 390 -1.32 6.52 -4.58
CA MET A 390 0.11 6.81 -4.49
C MET A 390 0.38 8.32 -4.54
N PRO A 391 1.43 8.83 -3.88
CA PRO A 391 1.80 10.23 -3.99
C PRO A 391 2.34 10.57 -5.39
N ALA A 392 2.17 11.81 -5.82
CA ALA A 392 2.65 12.32 -7.11
C ALA A 392 4.15 12.11 -7.32
N SER A 393 4.93 12.11 -6.25
CA SER A 393 6.36 11.83 -6.27
C SER A 393 6.68 10.44 -6.83
N ALA A 394 5.85 9.42 -6.59
CA ALA A 394 6.09 8.07 -7.10
C ALA A 394 6.01 8.04 -8.63
N TYR A 395 4.95 8.61 -9.21
CA TYR A 395 4.84 8.71 -10.67
C TYR A 395 5.89 9.67 -11.27
N HIS A 396 6.24 10.75 -10.57
CA HIS A 396 7.31 11.65 -11.00
C HIS A 396 8.65 10.93 -11.13
N THR A 397 9.03 10.12 -10.14
CA THR A 397 10.24 9.28 -10.18
C THR A 397 10.18 8.29 -11.32
N ALA A 398 9.07 7.56 -11.48
CA ALA A 398 8.88 6.63 -12.59
C ALA A 398 9.06 7.31 -13.96
N ARG A 399 8.51 8.52 -14.12
CA ARG A 399 8.63 9.32 -15.35
C ARG A 399 10.06 9.79 -15.61
N ARG A 400 10.82 10.12 -14.57
CA ARG A 400 12.25 10.47 -14.71
C ARG A 400 13.07 9.27 -15.19
N LEU A 401 12.79 8.07 -14.68
CA LEU A 401 13.44 6.84 -15.12
C LEU A 401 13.23 6.57 -16.62
N PHE A 402 12.06 6.92 -17.18
CA PHE A 402 11.81 6.88 -18.62
C PHE A 402 12.64 7.88 -19.43
N GLN A 403 12.96 9.04 -18.85
CA GLN A 403 13.69 10.10 -19.55
C GLN A 403 15.20 9.86 -19.52
N THR A 404 15.72 9.24 -18.46
CA THR A 404 17.15 8.91 -18.34
C THR A 404 17.58 7.74 -19.24
N SER A 405 16.69 6.77 -19.52
CA SER A 405 17.04 5.63 -20.38
C SER A 405 17.19 5.97 -21.87
N VAL A 406 16.78 7.17 -22.29
CA VAL A 406 17.05 7.69 -23.65
C VAL A 406 18.52 8.09 -23.82
N PHE A 407 19.33 8.09 -22.74
CA PHE A 407 20.72 8.55 -22.74
C PHE A 407 21.76 7.53 -22.24
N SER A 408 21.38 6.32 -21.82
CA SER A 408 22.34 5.28 -21.38
C SER A 408 22.16 3.96 -22.14
N ASP A 409 22.74 3.88 -23.33
CA ASP A 409 23.15 2.60 -23.92
C ASP A 409 24.44 2.16 -23.21
N SER A 410 24.29 1.42 -22.13
CA SER A 410 25.35 0.54 -21.63
C SER A 410 24.69 -0.64 -20.92
N ASP A 411 24.66 -1.75 -21.63
CA ASP A 411 24.15 -3.05 -21.21
C ASP A 411 24.92 -3.59 -19.98
N ASP A 412 24.32 -3.45 -18.79
CA ASP A 412 24.66 -4.28 -17.64
C ASP A 412 23.55 -5.33 -17.43
N ASP A 413 23.88 -6.53 -17.89
CA ASP A 413 22.96 -7.65 -18.09
C ASP A 413 22.74 -8.43 -16.78
N ILE A 414 21.75 -7.99 -16.00
CA ILE A 414 21.27 -8.73 -14.80
C ILE A 414 20.20 -9.79 -15.18
N PHE A 415 19.79 -9.85 -16.45
CA PHE A 415 18.87 -10.88 -16.94
C PHE A 415 19.62 -12.08 -17.54
N GLY A 416 20.85 -11.91 -18.03
CA GLY A 416 21.68 -13.01 -18.56
C GLY A 416 21.91 -14.16 -17.57
N GLU A 417 22.04 -13.88 -16.27
CA GLU A 417 22.27 -14.93 -15.26
C GLU A 417 21.01 -15.78 -14.97
N TYR A 418 19.82 -15.27 -15.31
CA TYR A 418 18.54 -16.00 -15.18
C TYR A 418 18.12 -16.69 -16.49
N ASP A 419 18.54 -16.17 -17.64
CA ASP A 419 18.26 -16.74 -18.96
C ASP A 419 19.11 -18.01 -19.22
N ASP A 420 20.35 -18.05 -18.71
CA ASP A 420 21.25 -19.21 -18.82
C ASP A 420 20.80 -20.43 -17.98
N LYS A 421 19.95 -20.23 -16.98
CA LYS A 421 19.28 -21.34 -16.28
C LYS A 421 18.09 -21.89 -17.06
N PHE A 422 17.41 -21.06 -17.85
CA PHE A 422 16.26 -21.47 -18.65
C PHE A 422 16.68 -22.27 -19.90
N LYS A 423 17.80 -21.93 -20.53
CA LYS A 423 18.29 -22.69 -21.71
C LYS A 423 18.79 -24.10 -21.42
N ARG A 424 19.09 -24.44 -20.15
CA ARG A 424 19.51 -25.80 -19.76
C ARG A 424 18.35 -26.74 -19.49
N ASP A 425 17.15 -26.22 -19.21
CA ASP A 425 15.98 -27.04 -18.87
C ASP A 425 15.07 -27.32 -20.09
N ASP A 426 15.26 -26.62 -21.22
CA ASP A 426 14.44 -26.76 -22.44
C ASP A 426 15.15 -27.47 -23.62
N ILE A 427 16.29 -28.13 -23.39
CA ILE A 427 16.89 -29.06 -24.37
C ILE A 427 17.10 -30.40 -23.67
N ASN A 428 16.01 -31.14 -23.48
CA ASN A 428 16.06 -32.59 -23.51
C ASN A 428 15.05 -33.08 -24.53
N ASP A 429 15.63 -33.44 -25.66
CA ASP A 429 15.06 -34.17 -26.77
C ASP A 429 14.29 -35.39 -26.25
N TYR A 430 12.96 -35.35 -26.38
CA TYR A 430 12.09 -36.51 -26.23
C TYR A 430 12.30 -37.39 -27.47
N SER A 431 13.35 -38.20 -27.47
CA SER A 431 13.53 -39.27 -28.45
C SER A 431 14.52 -40.32 -27.95
N SER A 432 14.03 -41.27 -27.14
CA SER A 432 14.40 -42.70 -27.19
C SER A 432 13.81 -43.41 -25.98
N ASP A 433 12.61 -43.97 -26.16
CA ASP A 433 12.07 -45.02 -25.30
C ASP A 433 12.69 -46.36 -25.77
N PRO A 434 13.41 -47.13 -24.94
CA PRO A 434 13.94 -48.43 -25.35
C PRO A 434 13.16 -49.57 -24.70
N TYR A 435 11.83 -49.58 -24.83
CA TYR A 435 11.00 -50.74 -24.49
C TYR A 435 9.69 -50.71 -25.29
N ASP A 436 9.77 -50.91 -26.60
CA ASP A 436 8.65 -51.41 -27.41
C ASP A 436 9.19 -51.86 -28.77
N ASP A 437 9.50 -53.16 -28.89
CA ASP A 437 9.38 -53.94 -30.13
C ASP A 437 9.89 -55.36 -29.87
N VAL A 438 8.98 -56.28 -29.55
CA VAL A 438 8.89 -57.59 -30.23
C VAL A 438 7.47 -58.10 -29.98
N LEU A 439 6.57 -57.95 -30.95
CA LEU A 439 5.49 -58.92 -31.23
C LEU A 439 4.74 -58.55 -32.52
N THR A 440 5.13 -59.16 -33.64
CA THR A 440 4.31 -59.69 -34.76
C THR A 440 5.29 -60.18 -35.83
N SER A 441 5.18 -61.30 -36.52
CA SER A 441 4.24 -62.43 -36.59
C SER A 441 4.99 -63.55 -37.34
N ASP A 442 4.61 -64.81 -37.13
CA ASP A 442 4.25 -65.78 -38.18
C ASP A 442 4.30 -67.22 -37.65
N ASP A 443 3.16 -67.90 -37.81
CA ASP A 443 2.96 -69.32 -38.11
C ASP A 443 3.79 -70.39 -37.39
N ASP A 444 3.13 -71.19 -36.55
CA ASP A 444 2.79 -72.59 -36.87
C ASP A 444 2.47 -73.44 -35.62
N VAL A 445 1.24 -73.96 -35.57
CA VAL A 445 0.93 -75.41 -35.50
C VAL A 445 1.40 -76.22 -34.25
N LEU A 446 0.38 -76.73 -33.53
CA LEU A 446 0.27 -78.00 -32.78
C LEU A 446 0.53 -78.09 -31.26
N LEU A 447 -0.58 -78.46 -30.59
CA LEU A 447 -0.74 -79.54 -29.60
C LEU A 447 -0.23 -79.34 -28.16
N LEU A 448 -1.22 -79.15 -27.27
CA LEU A 448 -1.19 -79.63 -25.88
C LEU A 448 -0.85 -81.13 -25.81
N PRO A 449 -0.14 -81.56 -24.75
CA PRO A 449 -0.71 -82.58 -23.89
C PRO A 449 -0.49 -82.32 -22.37
N PRO A 450 -1.15 -83.12 -21.49
CA PRO A 450 -1.65 -82.63 -20.22
C PRO A 450 -0.85 -83.03 -18.98
N ARG A 451 -1.20 -82.37 -17.87
CA ARG A 451 -1.12 -82.79 -16.46
C ARG A 451 -0.76 -84.27 -16.22
N LYS A 452 0.24 -84.49 -15.35
CA LYS A 452 0.29 -85.66 -14.46
C LYS A 452 0.52 -85.26 -13.01
N ARG A 453 -0.45 -85.65 -12.17
CA ARG A 453 -0.34 -85.89 -10.73
C ARG A 453 0.49 -87.17 -10.48
N ARG A 454 1.29 -87.17 -9.40
CA ARG A 454 1.47 -88.22 -8.36
C ARG A 454 2.79 -87.90 -7.63
N ALA A 455 2.79 -87.59 -6.33
CA ALA A 455 2.60 -88.49 -5.18
C ALA A 455 3.68 -89.58 -5.09
N LEU A 456 4.70 -89.34 -4.28
CA LEU A 456 5.09 -90.12 -3.10
C LEU A 456 5.96 -89.24 -2.19
#